data_AF-A0AAW3YTY7-F1
#
_entry.id   AF-A0AAW3YTY7-F1
#
_cell.length_a   1.000
_cell.length_b   1.000
_cell.length_c   1.000
_cell.angle_alpha   90.00
_cell.angle_beta   90.00
_cell.angle_gamma   90.00
#
_symmetry.space_group_name_H-M   'P 1'
#
loop_
_entity.id
_entity.type
_entity.pdbx_description
1 polymer ?
#
loop_
_entity_poly.entity_id
_entity_poly.type
_entity_poly.pdbx_seq_one_letter_code
_entity_poly.pdbx_strand_id
1 'polypeptide(L)'
;MSDNDPNIIFTEKNLNLSVKNGADVSIGHQFYLDITLTPQIALPESFNVKIKDSIGFEHIEIIKHINTQVDNKSYNMRLLCIVNGADSLNSGDKISFTLTGIEKEISYYAKNLVKNSIK
;
A
#
# COMPACT_ATOMS: atom_id res chain seq x y z
N MET A 1 20.38 -11.12 9.61
CA MET A 1 19.60 -10.14 10.39
C MET A 1 18.34 -9.86 9.59
N SER A 2 17.18 -9.96 10.22
CA SER A 2 15.89 -10.17 9.56
C SER A 2 15.37 -8.94 8.84
N ASP A 3 15.59 -8.87 7.52
CA ASP A 3 15.09 -7.83 6.60
C ASP A 3 13.66 -8.08 6.08
N ASN A 4 12.87 -8.93 6.74
CA ASN A 4 11.51 -9.22 6.31
C ASN A 4 10.51 -8.78 7.38
N ASP A 5 10.42 -7.47 7.64
CA ASP A 5 9.16 -6.94 8.14
C ASP A 5 8.16 -7.08 6.99
N PRO A 6 7.13 -7.95 7.09
CA PRO A 6 6.17 -8.17 6.00
C PRO A 6 5.41 -6.89 5.61
N ASN A 7 5.51 -5.84 6.43
CA ASN A 7 4.92 -4.54 6.17
C ASN A 7 5.80 -3.68 5.25
N ILE A 8 7.11 -3.91 5.13
CA ILE A 8 7.97 -3.10 4.25
C ILE A 8 7.99 -3.72 2.87
N ILE A 9 7.36 -3.04 1.90
CA ILE A 9 7.21 -3.58 0.54
C ILE A 9 8.21 -2.93 -0.43
N PHE A 10 8.87 -1.86 0.02
CA PHE A 10 9.84 -1.15 -0.79
C PHE A 10 10.83 -0.36 0.08
N THR A 11 12.11 -0.65 -0.09
CA THR A 11 13.22 0.09 0.49
C THR A 11 14.13 0.54 -0.65
N GLU A 12 14.33 1.83 -0.79
CA GLU A 12 15.39 2.41 -1.59
C GLU A 12 16.23 3.34 -0.72
N LYS A 13 17.44 3.68 -1.18
CA LYS A 13 18.41 4.53 -0.49
C LYS A 13 17.81 5.78 0.18
N ASN A 14 16.69 6.28 -0.35
CA ASN A 14 16.09 7.55 0.03
C ASN A 14 14.64 7.44 0.52
N LEU A 15 14.01 6.25 0.46
CA LEU A 15 12.58 6.10 0.74
C LEU A 15 12.25 4.71 1.25
N ASN A 16 11.59 4.66 2.41
CA ASN A 16 10.96 3.44 2.90
C ASN A 16 9.45 3.56 2.71
N LEU A 17 8.84 2.57 2.08
CA LEU A 17 7.39 2.43 2.00
C LEU A 17 6.97 1.15 2.71
N SER A 18 6.10 1.33 3.71
CA SER A 18 5.46 0.23 4.42
C SER A 18 3.96 0.25 4.21
N VAL A 19 3.36 -0.91 3.99
CA VAL A 19 1.91 -1.11 3.92
C VAL A 19 1.48 -1.92 5.13
N LYS A 20 0.49 -1.42 5.85
CA LYS A 20 -0.17 -2.11 6.95
C LYS A 20 -1.65 -2.25 6.64
N ASN A 21 -2.21 -3.40 7.01
CA ASN A 21 -3.65 -3.60 6.94
C ASN A 21 -4.29 -2.90 8.14
N GLY A 22 -5.22 -1.97 7.88
CA GLY A 22 -5.86 -1.16 8.92
C GLY A 22 -6.97 -1.87 9.70
N ALA A 23 -7.46 -3.00 9.19
CA ALA A 23 -8.41 -3.89 9.85
C ALA A 23 -8.21 -5.32 9.34
N ASP A 24 -8.63 -6.31 10.13
CA ASP A 24 -8.63 -7.71 9.72
C ASP A 24 -9.26 -7.81 8.32
N VAL A 25 -8.63 -8.60 7.43
CA VAL A 25 -9.29 -9.08 6.21
C VAL A 25 -10.37 -10.07 6.67
N SER A 26 -11.37 -9.56 7.39
CA SER A 26 -12.61 -10.26 7.66
C SER A 26 -13.18 -10.54 6.29
N ILE A 27 -13.19 -11.81 5.93
CA ILE A 27 -13.72 -12.36 4.69
C ILE A 27 -15.09 -11.70 4.47
N GLY A 28 -15.14 -10.76 3.53
CA GLY A 28 -16.25 -9.80 3.46
C GLY A 28 -15.93 -8.60 2.59
N HIS A 29 -15.69 -8.84 1.29
CA HIS A 29 -15.65 -7.92 0.15
C HIS A 29 -14.83 -6.61 0.22
N GLN A 30 -14.43 -6.06 1.37
CA GLN A 30 -13.73 -4.78 1.47
C GLN A 30 -12.75 -4.71 2.63
N PHE A 31 -11.65 -3.98 2.47
CA PHE A 31 -10.69 -3.70 3.53
C PHE A 31 -9.93 -2.39 3.28
N TYR A 32 -9.21 -1.90 4.29
CA TYR A 32 -8.37 -0.71 4.17
C TYR A 32 -6.88 -1.07 4.18
N LEU A 33 -6.14 -0.44 3.26
CA LEU A 33 -4.68 -0.43 3.25
C LEU A 33 -4.18 0.93 3.72
N ASP A 34 -3.38 0.93 4.78
CA ASP A 34 -2.62 2.08 5.22
C ASP A 34 -1.21 2.00 4.65
N ILE A 35 -0.81 3.00 3.86
CA ILE A 35 0.55 3.10 3.31
C ILE A 35 1.26 4.23 4.04
N THR A 36 2.35 3.89 4.70
CA THR A 36 3.26 4.84 5.34
C THR A 36 4.53 4.98 4.51
N LEU A 37 4.86 6.23 4.20
CA LEU A 37 6.09 6.63 3.55
C LEU A 37 7.00 7.32 4.55
N THR A 38 8.23 6.86 4.68
CA THR A 38 9.25 7.49 5.51
C THR A 38 10.44 7.84 4.62
N PRO A 39 10.52 9.07 4.11
CA PRO A 39 11.64 9.47 3.28
C PRO A 39 12.87 9.79 4.13
N GLN A 40 14.06 9.47 3.61
CA GLN A 40 15.34 9.81 4.24
C GLN A 40 15.90 11.16 3.76
N ILE A 41 15.31 11.71 2.68
CA ILE A 41 15.59 13.01 2.10
C ILE A 41 14.28 13.74 1.80
N ALA A 42 14.30 15.05 1.54
CA ALA A 42 13.10 15.76 1.11
C ALA A 42 12.52 15.13 -0.17
N LEU A 43 11.21 14.84 -0.16
CA LEU A 43 10.50 14.40 -1.36
C LEU A 43 10.24 15.60 -2.28
N PRO A 44 10.28 15.41 -3.61
CA PRO A 44 9.92 16.48 -4.53
C PRO A 44 8.46 16.90 -4.33
N GLU A 45 8.15 18.19 -4.57
CA GLU A 45 6.77 18.70 -4.45
C GLU A 45 5.78 17.96 -5.36
N SER A 46 6.25 17.44 -6.49
CA SER A 46 5.48 16.62 -7.42
C SER A 46 5.27 15.17 -6.96
N PHE A 47 5.82 14.78 -5.80
CA PHE A 47 5.72 13.41 -5.32
C PHE A 47 4.27 13.02 -5.05
N ASN A 48 3.84 11.91 -5.64
CA ASN A 48 2.51 11.36 -5.43
C ASN A 48 2.53 9.85 -5.64
N VAL A 49 1.50 9.17 -5.13
CA VAL A 49 1.30 7.73 -5.31
C VAL A 49 0.02 7.54 -6.08
N LYS A 50 0.13 6.97 -7.29
CA LYS A 50 -1.01 6.66 -8.16
C LYS A 50 -1.18 5.15 -8.26
N ILE A 51 -2.43 4.71 -8.33
CA ILE A 51 -2.75 3.32 -8.67
C ILE A 51 -2.56 3.18 -10.18
N LYS A 52 -1.72 2.24 -10.60
CA LYS A 52 -1.47 1.93 -12.02
C LYS A 52 -2.42 0.83 -12.50
N ASP A 53 -2.43 -0.29 -11.79
CA ASP A 53 -3.29 -1.44 -12.09
C ASP A 53 -3.61 -2.25 -10.82
N SER A 54 -4.60 -3.13 -10.93
CA SER A 54 -4.97 -4.07 -9.88
C SER A 54 -5.49 -5.38 -10.45
N ILE A 55 -5.13 -6.49 -9.80
CA ILE A 55 -5.57 -7.85 -10.14
C ILE A 55 -6.18 -8.46 -8.88
N GLY A 56 -7.37 -9.04 -8.98
CA GLY A 56 -8.13 -9.62 -7.86
C GLY A 56 -9.06 -8.63 -7.12
N PHE A 57 -9.06 -7.37 -7.55
CA PHE A 57 -9.87 -6.29 -6.96
C PHE A 57 -10.95 -5.84 -7.94
N GLU A 58 -12.18 -5.70 -7.45
CA GLU A 58 -13.28 -5.08 -8.20
C GLU A 58 -13.11 -3.57 -8.24
N HIS A 59 -12.71 -2.99 -7.11
CA HIS A 59 -12.59 -1.55 -6.96
C HIS A 59 -11.49 -1.19 -5.97
N ILE A 60 -10.76 -0.11 -6.26
CA ILE A 60 -9.78 0.47 -5.35
C ILE A 60 -9.88 1.98 -5.44
N GLU A 61 -9.98 2.63 -4.27
CA GLU A 61 -10.06 4.07 -4.14
C GLU A 61 -9.03 4.60 -3.15
N ILE A 62 -8.40 5.73 -3.48
CA ILE A 62 -7.55 6.47 -2.56
C ILE A 62 -8.45 7.38 -1.71
N ILE A 63 -8.70 6.99 -0.46
CA ILE A 63 -9.57 7.77 0.46
C ILE A 63 -8.79 8.76 1.33
N LYS A 64 -7.46 8.63 1.38
CA LYS A 64 -6.55 9.61 1.96
C LYS A 64 -5.29 9.72 1.12
N HIS A 65 -5.08 10.88 0.51
CA HIS A 65 -3.87 11.17 -0.25
C HIS A 65 -2.70 11.55 0.65
N ILE A 66 -1.49 11.32 0.15
CA ILE A 66 -0.27 11.87 0.75
C ILE A 66 -0.28 13.38 0.58
N ASN A 67 0.03 14.10 1.66
CA ASN A 67 0.23 15.53 1.65
C ASN A 67 1.71 15.83 1.97
N THR A 68 2.51 16.08 0.93
CA THR A 68 3.93 16.42 1.03
C THR A 68 4.18 17.90 1.38
N GLN A 69 3.14 18.74 1.41
CA GLN A 69 3.28 20.18 1.75
C GLN A 69 3.49 20.41 3.25
N VAL A 70 3.20 19.41 4.07
CA VAL A 70 3.46 19.45 5.51
C VAL A 70 4.77 18.70 5.75
N ASP A 71 5.82 19.41 6.17
CA ASP A 71 7.10 18.81 6.51
C ASP A 71 6.93 17.82 7.66
N ASN A 72 6.83 16.54 7.30
CA ASN A 72 6.62 15.45 8.22
C ASN A 72 7.73 14.41 8.04
N LYS A 73 8.11 13.79 9.16
CA LYS A 73 9.02 12.64 9.16
C LYS A 73 8.42 11.41 8.47
N SER A 74 7.08 11.36 8.34
CA SER A 74 6.37 10.32 7.61
C SER A 74 5.06 10.83 7.02
N TYR A 75 4.67 10.23 5.91
CA TYR A 75 3.44 10.54 5.20
C TYR A 75 2.54 9.32 5.17
N ASN A 76 1.22 9.53 5.28
CA ASN A 76 0.26 8.44 5.32
C ASN A 76 -0.77 8.59 4.20
N MET A 77 -0.96 7.50 3.48
CA MET A 77 -2.01 7.29 2.50
C MET A 77 -2.96 6.20 3.01
N ARG A 78 -4.23 6.26 2.62
CA ARG A 78 -5.18 5.18 2.88
C ARG A 78 -5.96 4.84 1.62
N LEU A 79 -6.11 3.55 1.37
CA LEU A 79 -6.90 3.01 0.28
C LEU A 79 -8.08 2.21 0.82
N LEU A 80 -9.23 2.33 0.17
CA LEU A 80 -10.33 1.40 0.24
C LEU A 80 -10.14 0.36 -0.88
N CYS A 81 -10.13 -0.91 -0.53
CA CYS A 81 -9.97 -2.02 -1.47
C CYS A 81 -11.21 -2.90 -1.41
N ILE A 82 -11.86 -3.14 -2.55
CA ILE A 82 -12.99 -4.05 -2.71
C ILE A 82 -12.54 -5.26 -3.54
N VAL A 83 -12.66 -6.45 -2.95
CA VAL A 83 -12.25 -7.72 -3.55
C VAL A 83 -13.34 -8.22 -4.50
N ASN A 84 -12.93 -8.73 -5.66
CA ASN A 84 -13.86 -9.32 -6.63
C ASN A 84 -14.54 -10.58 -6.02
N GLY A 85 -15.82 -10.80 -6.32
CA GLY A 85 -16.71 -11.74 -5.61
C GLY A 85 -16.23 -13.19 -5.43
N ALA A 86 -16.83 -13.85 -4.43
CA ALA A 86 -16.61 -15.22 -3.91
C ALA A 86 -15.21 -15.50 -3.29
N ASP A 87 -14.98 -14.84 -2.16
CA ASP A 87 -14.31 -15.34 -0.95
C ASP A 87 -12.80 -15.24 -0.75
N SER A 88 -11.96 -14.84 -1.72
CA SER A 88 -10.58 -14.47 -1.35
C SER A 88 -9.74 -13.84 -2.44
N LEU A 89 -8.74 -13.06 -2.00
CA LEU A 89 -7.56 -12.76 -2.79
C LEU A 89 -6.65 -13.99 -2.88
N ASN A 90 -6.13 -14.26 -4.07
CA ASN A 90 -5.12 -15.26 -4.36
C ASN A 90 -3.71 -14.69 -4.15
N SER A 91 -2.71 -15.54 -3.91
CA SER A 91 -1.32 -15.09 -3.68
C SER A 91 -0.69 -14.30 -4.83
N GLY A 92 -1.23 -14.43 -6.05
CA GLY A 92 -0.83 -13.67 -7.24
C GLY A 92 -1.56 -12.34 -7.43
N ASP A 93 -2.63 -12.08 -6.68
CA ASP A 93 -3.38 -10.83 -6.74
C ASP A 93 -2.52 -9.69 -6.21
N LYS A 94 -2.67 -8.49 -6.81
CA LYS A 94 -1.78 -7.37 -6.53
C LYS A 94 -2.41 -6.01 -6.83
N ILE A 95 -1.83 -4.99 -6.22
CA ILE A 95 -2.06 -3.59 -6.54
C ILE A 95 -0.71 -3.01 -6.97
N SER A 96 -0.62 -2.45 -8.16
CA SER A 96 0.60 -1.77 -8.62
C SER A 96 0.44 -0.27 -8.48
N PHE A 97 1.49 0.37 -7.99
CA PHE A 97 1.57 1.80 -7.76
C PHE A 97 2.68 2.42 -8.60
N THR A 98 2.44 3.65 -9.05
CA THR A 98 3.47 4.53 -9.59
C THR A 98 3.75 5.62 -8.55
N LEU A 99 5.01 5.69 -8.12
CA LEU A 99 5.57 6.76 -7.30
C LEU A 99 6.05 7.87 -8.26
N THR A 100 5.16 8.80 -8.58
CA THR A 100 5.49 9.92 -9.48
C THR A 100 6.43 10.90 -8.81
N GLY A 101 7.30 11.56 -9.58
CA GLY A 101 8.32 12.47 -9.04
C GLY A 101 9.64 11.78 -8.72
N ILE A 102 9.63 10.46 -8.52
CA ILE A 102 10.83 9.60 -8.51
C ILE A 102 10.77 8.49 -9.57
N GLU A 103 9.73 8.49 -10.40
CA GLU A 103 9.51 7.60 -11.54
C GLU A 103 9.73 6.11 -11.26
N LYS A 104 9.07 5.61 -10.20
CA LYS A 104 9.24 4.23 -9.75
C LYS A 104 7.92 3.47 -9.65
N GLU A 105 7.96 2.21 -10.04
CA GLU A 105 6.82 1.29 -9.90
C GLU A 105 7.07 0.30 -8.77
N ILE A 106 6.04 0.07 -7.97
CA ILE A 106 6.04 -0.91 -6.90
C ILE A 106 4.75 -1.73 -6.95
N SER A 107 4.78 -2.97 -6.50
CA SER A 107 3.59 -3.82 -6.40
C SER A 107 3.42 -4.36 -5.00
N TYR A 108 2.21 -4.25 -4.47
CA TYR A 108 1.77 -4.88 -3.24
C TYR A 108 0.99 -6.15 -3.57
N TYR A 109 1.45 -7.30 -3.09
CA TYR A 109 0.83 -8.60 -3.37
C TYR A 109 -0.07 -9.04 -2.23
N ALA A 110 -1.18 -9.71 -2.55
CA ALA A 110 -2.12 -10.23 -1.57
C ALA A 110 -1.51 -11.25 -0.60
N LYS A 111 -0.44 -11.97 -0.98
CA LYS A 111 0.33 -12.82 -0.04
C LYS A 111 0.92 -12.05 1.14
N ASN A 112 1.07 -10.72 1.01
CA ASN A 112 1.55 -9.84 2.07
C ASN A 112 0.41 -9.41 3.01
N LEU A 113 -0.83 -9.79 2.73
CA LEU A 113 -1.97 -9.60 3.63
C LEU A 113 -1.91 -10.67 4.71
N VAL A 114 -1.71 -10.27 5.95
CA VAL A 114 -1.86 -11.18 7.08
C VAL A 114 -3.35 -11.51 7.20
N LYS A 115 -3.73 -12.78 6.96
CA LYS A 115 -5.02 -13.30 7.41
C LYS A 115 -4.99 -13.34 8.94
N ASN A 116 -5.44 -12.27 9.58
CA ASN A 116 -5.88 -12.37 10.96
C ASN A 116 -7.20 -13.13 10.94
N SER A 117 -7.13 -14.44 11.07
CA SER A 117 -8.30 -15.23 11.41
C SER A 117 -8.71 -14.86 12.84
N ILE A 118 -9.82 -14.13 12.97
CA ILE A 118 -10.55 -14.08 14.24
C ILE A 118 -10.95 -15.53 14.53
N LYS A 119 -10.33 -16.12 15.57
CA LYS A 119 -10.68 -17.44 16.08
C LYS A 119 -12.01 -17.41 16.81
#